data_AF-A0A2D7XVY6-F1
#
_entry.id   AF-A0A2D7XVY6-F1
#
_cell.length_a   1.000
_cell.length_b   1.000
_cell.length_c   1.000
_cell.angle_alpha   90.00
_cell.angle_beta   90.00
_cell.angle_gamma   90.00
#
_symmetry.space_group_name_H-M   'P 1'
#
loop_
_entity.id
_entity.type
_entity.pdbx_description
1 polymer ?
#
loop_
_entity_poly.entity_id
_entity_poly.type
_entity_poly.pdbx_seq_one_letter_code
_entity_poly.pdbx_strand_id
1 'polypeptide(L)'
;MELDELLNEYSDLLDAIAETVDPTEFDPPPENGVMYDGINFGDNTSEWADDNECDDPRFSGIASADGILSAEDAYHDANDCLNGYQTGGLDLVVSANVFELSNAALEIDFGDDAGSWPNDNECDDPRFSGPGMAQSDLLDSDIGHDASDCETAFKAGRISLIETAGALPDGSGDGAPATSGFIFNEIDFGTDEGEWVFDDECDDPRFIGEGMAGILSDDDIKRDASDCLSLYKSGAVRLRGPDDPEAEDEGVFDDVFDEMLLGSGNSALYDDPPADGVIFNGVNFGDNSSEWANDGECDDPRFKGEGQTDSMLLASDAYHDADDCLAAWKEGGLELAD
;
A
#
# COMPACT_ATOMS: atom_id res chain seq x y z
N MET A 1 -34.25 23.77 9.11
CA MET A 1 -33.87 22.54 8.41
C MET A 1 -33.31 21.64 9.47
N GLU A 2 -34.13 20.67 9.87
CA GLU A 2 -33.71 19.61 10.78
C GLU A 2 -32.71 18.72 10.03
N LEU A 3 -31.78 18.11 10.77
CA LEU A 3 -30.70 17.28 10.22
C LEU A 3 -31.23 16.19 9.26
N ASP A 4 -32.47 15.75 9.49
CA ASP A 4 -33.18 14.74 8.69
C ASP A 4 -33.55 15.24 7.28
N GLU A 5 -33.77 16.55 7.08
CA GLU A 5 -34.01 17.13 5.74
C GLU A 5 -32.72 17.17 4.92
N LEU A 6 -31.57 17.43 5.56
CA LEU A 6 -30.26 17.45 4.91
C LEU A 6 -29.75 16.04 4.58
N LEU A 7 -30.06 15.05 5.43
CA LEU A 7 -29.72 13.65 5.17
C LEU A 7 -30.53 13.05 4.02
N ASN A 8 -31.80 13.41 3.90
CA ASN A 8 -32.61 12.97 2.76
C ASN A 8 -32.15 13.63 1.46
N GLU A 9 -31.81 14.92 1.47
CA GLU A 9 -31.29 15.61 0.28
C GLU A 9 -29.90 15.08 -0.14
N TYR A 10 -29.11 14.55 0.81
CA TYR A 10 -27.82 13.89 0.54
C TYR A 10 -28.01 12.44 0.05
N SER A 11 -29.00 11.72 0.58
CA SER A 11 -29.38 10.37 0.10
C SER A 11 -29.90 10.44 -1.33
N ASP A 12 -30.78 11.40 -1.64
CA ASP A 12 -31.30 11.61 -2.99
C ASP A 12 -30.16 11.99 -3.97
N LEU A 13 -29.12 12.67 -3.49
CA LEU A 13 -27.93 13.00 -4.28
C LEU A 13 -27.03 11.79 -4.50
N LEU A 14 -26.89 10.91 -3.51
CA LEU A 14 -26.14 9.65 -3.60
C LEU A 14 -26.84 8.62 -4.48
N ASP A 15 -28.18 8.55 -4.41
CA ASP A 15 -28.99 7.72 -5.30
C ASP A 15 -28.91 8.23 -6.74
N ALA A 16 -28.91 9.55 -6.95
CA ALA A 16 -28.71 10.14 -8.28
C ALA A 16 -27.29 9.96 -8.85
N ILE A 17 -26.28 9.75 -7.99
CA ILE A 17 -24.92 9.39 -8.42
C ILE A 17 -24.84 7.89 -8.75
N ALA A 18 -25.50 7.03 -7.97
CA ALA A 18 -25.61 5.60 -8.22
C ALA A 18 -26.41 5.26 -9.50
N GLU A 19 -27.29 6.16 -9.95
CA GLU A 19 -28.08 6.04 -11.18
C GLU A 19 -27.28 6.34 -12.47
N THR A 20 -26.02 6.78 -12.38
CA THR A 20 -25.22 7.15 -13.57
C THR A 20 -24.46 6.02 -14.24
N VAL A 21 -24.42 4.82 -13.65
CA VAL A 21 -23.89 3.61 -14.30
C VAL A 21 -24.72 2.41 -13.87
N ASP A 22 -25.92 2.26 -14.43
CA ASP A 22 -26.68 1.02 -14.31
C ASP A 22 -26.09 -0.03 -15.27
N PRO A 23 -25.41 -1.09 -14.77
CA PRO A 23 -24.82 -2.12 -15.62
C PRO A 23 -25.86 -2.98 -16.36
N THR A 24 -27.16 -2.73 -16.18
CA THR A 24 -28.26 -3.41 -16.87
C THR A 24 -28.75 -2.70 -18.14
N GLU A 25 -28.26 -1.50 -18.46
CA GLU A 25 -28.66 -0.76 -19.68
C GLU A 25 -27.81 -1.06 -20.93
N PHE A 26 -26.68 -1.77 -20.81
CA PHE A 26 -25.83 -2.11 -21.95
C PHE A 26 -25.97 -3.59 -22.33
N ASP A 27 -26.29 -3.87 -23.60
CA ASP A 27 -26.32 -5.23 -24.15
C ASP A 27 -24.94 -5.90 -24.00
N PRO A 28 -24.84 -7.23 -23.78
CA PRO A 28 -23.54 -7.89 -23.68
C PRO A 28 -22.73 -7.79 -24.99
N PRO A 29 -21.39 -7.84 -24.93
CA PRO A 29 -20.54 -7.79 -26.12
C PRO A 29 -20.91 -8.92 -27.11
N PRO A 30 -20.77 -8.68 -28.43
CA PRO A 30 -21.08 -9.68 -29.46
C PRO A 30 -20.40 -11.04 -29.21
N GLU A 31 -21.13 -12.15 -29.35
CA GLU A 31 -20.62 -13.52 -29.08
C GLU A 31 -19.41 -13.92 -29.95
N ASN A 32 -19.23 -13.29 -31.11
CA ASN A 32 -18.09 -13.53 -32.02
C ASN A 32 -17.01 -12.44 -31.93
N GLY A 33 -16.89 -11.80 -30.76
CA GLY A 33 -15.94 -10.71 -30.55
C GLY A 33 -14.48 -11.16 -30.43
N VAL A 34 -13.59 -10.16 -30.39
CA VAL A 34 -12.15 -10.35 -30.21
C VAL A 34 -11.88 -10.79 -28.78
N MET A 35 -11.25 -11.96 -28.62
CA MET A 35 -10.95 -12.55 -27.32
C MET A 35 -9.47 -12.41 -26.99
N TYR A 36 -9.16 -11.89 -25.80
CA TYR A 36 -7.81 -11.86 -25.24
C TYR A 36 -7.88 -11.89 -23.71
N ASP A 37 -7.01 -12.67 -23.09
CA ASP A 37 -6.94 -12.83 -21.62
C ASP A 37 -8.29 -13.14 -20.94
N GLY A 38 -9.12 -13.98 -21.57
CA GLY A 38 -10.46 -14.32 -21.08
C GLY A 38 -11.53 -13.23 -21.27
N ILE A 39 -11.14 -12.03 -21.71
CA ILE A 39 -12.04 -10.91 -21.94
C ILE A 39 -12.51 -10.90 -23.41
N ASN A 40 -13.82 -10.70 -23.61
CA ASN A 40 -14.40 -10.42 -24.92
C ASN A 40 -14.42 -8.91 -25.15
N PHE A 41 -13.55 -8.39 -26.01
CA PHE A 41 -13.45 -6.96 -26.35
C PHE A 41 -14.53 -6.50 -27.35
N GLY A 42 -15.39 -7.42 -27.81
CA GLY A 42 -16.47 -7.10 -28.75
C GLY A 42 -16.00 -7.08 -30.21
N ASP A 43 -16.57 -6.24 -31.08
CA ASP A 43 -16.18 -6.15 -32.50
C ASP A 43 -15.72 -4.73 -32.89
N ASN A 44 -15.53 -4.44 -34.19
CA ASN A 44 -15.08 -3.13 -34.70
C ASN A 44 -16.10 -2.56 -35.69
N THR A 45 -17.39 -2.53 -35.32
CA THR A 45 -18.48 -2.25 -36.28
C THR A 45 -19.17 -0.89 -36.11
N SER A 46 -18.86 -0.13 -35.06
CA SER A 46 -19.36 1.25 -34.87
C SER A 46 -18.65 2.24 -35.79
N GLU A 47 -19.13 3.48 -35.83
CA GLU A 47 -18.45 4.56 -36.56
C GLU A 47 -17.20 5.10 -35.84
N TRP A 48 -17.07 4.76 -34.55
CA TRP A 48 -15.97 5.16 -33.67
C TRP A 48 -14.90 4.05 -33.52
N ALA A 49 -15.16 2.85 -34.05
CA ALA A 49 -14.17 1.78 -34.11
C ALA A 49 -12.86 2.20 -34.82
N ASP A 50 -11.72 1.74 -34.29
CA ASP A 50 -10.37 1.96 -34.83
C ASP A 50 -9.97 3.46 -34.92
N ASP A 51 -10.41 4.30 -33.98
CA ASP A 51 -10.10 5.74 -33.94
C ASP A 51 -8.97 6.15 -32.96
N ASN A 52 -8.36 5.16 -32.30
CA ASN A 52 -7.34 5.20 -31.25
C ASN A 52 -7.84 5.55 -29.84
N GLU A 53 -9.14 5.49 -29.59
CA GLU A 53 -9.72 5.64 -28.25
C GLU A 53 -10.68 4.48 -27.98
N CYS A 54 -10.62 3.88 -26.78
CA CYS A 54 -11.50 2.77 -26.44
C CYS A 54 -12.91 3.25 -26.05
N ASP A 55 -13.90 2.86 -26.85
CA ASP A 55 -15.32 3.18 -26.68
C ASP A 55 -16.11 2.17 -25.83
N ASP A 56 -15.40 1.34 -25.09
CA ASP A 56 -16.02 0.31 -24.28
C ASP A 56 -16.16 0.80 -22.84
N PRO A 57 -17.39 0.99 -22.34
CA PRO A 57 -17.62 1.52 -20.99
C PRO A 57 -17.11 0.58 -19.89
N ARG A 58 -16.76 -0.66 -20.23
CA ARG A 58 -16.09 -1.56 -19.30
C ARG A 58 -14.66 -1.17 -19.01
N PHE A 59 -14.02 -0.32 -19.82
CA PHE A 59 -12.62 0.05 -19.65
C PHE A 59 -12.48 1.54 -19.34
N SER A 60 -11.57 1.86 -18.42
CA SER A 60 -11.14 3.22 -18.10
C SER A 60 -9.63 3.32 -18.19
N GLY A 61 -9.10 4.51 -18.34
CA GLY A 61 -7.67 4.74 -18.42
C GLY A 61 -7.34 5.80 -19.47
N ILE A 62 -6.05 5.99 -19.71
CA ILE A 62 -5.55 7.04 -20.61
C ILE A 62 -5.91 6.79 -22.08
N ALA A 63 -6.25 5.54 -22.42
CA ALA A 63 -6.67 5.15 -23.76
C ALA A 63 -8.20 5.00 -23.90
N SER A 64 -8.99 5.39 -22.88
CA SER A 64 -10.46 5.43 -22.99
C SER A 64 -10.92 6.68 -23.73
N ALA A 65 -12.03 6.56 -24.46
CA ALA A 65 -12.66 7.69 -25.12
C ALA A 65 -13.15 8.75 -24.11
N ASP A 66 -12.86 10.02 -24.40
CA ASP A 66 -13.30 11.16 -23.59
C ASP A 66 -14.70 11.60 -24.05
N GLY A 67 -15.75 10.90 -23.58
CA GLY A 67 -17.11 11.19 -24.03
C GLY A 67 -18.22 10.36 -23.38
N ILE A 68 -19.47 10.83 -23.55
CA ILE A 68 -20.65 10.02 -23.23
C ILE A 68 -20.83 9.01 -24.37
N LEU A 69 -20.51 7.75 -24.08
CA LEU A 69 -20.71 6.63 -25.00
C LEU A 69 -22.21 6.37 -25.18
N SER A 70 -22.62 6.15 -26.43
CA SER A 70 -23.97 5.67 -26.71
C SER A 70 -24.03 4.15 -26.45
N ALA A 71 -25.22 3.64 -26.10
CA ALA A 71 -25.41 2.21 -25.94
C ALA A 71 -25.20 1.43 -27.25
N GLU A 72 -25.35 2.11 -28.39
CA GLU A 72 -25.11 1.53 -29.72
C GLU A 72 -23.64 1.45 -30.12
N ASP A 73 -22.75 2.21 -29.47
CA ASP A 73 -21.31 2.25 -29.76
C ASP A 73 -20.48 1.40 -28.78
N ALA A 74 -21.04 1.08 -27.60
CA ALA A 74 -20.40 0.21 -26.63
C ALA A 74 -20.03 -1.16 -27.24
N TYR A 75 -18.87 -1.71 -26.86
CA TYR A 75 -18.35 -3.02 -27.30
C TYR A 75 -18.06 -3.14 -28.80
N HIS A 76 -18.04 -2.03 -29.52
CA HIS A 76 -17.87 -2.02 -30.98
C HIS A 76 -16.55 -1.39 -31.42
N ASP A 77 -15.59 -1.30 -30.49
CA ASP A 77 -14.23 -0.82 -30.72
C ASP A 77 -13.14 -1.76 -30.11
N ALA A 78 -13.22 -3.02 -30.50
CA ALA A 78 -12.41 -4.08 -29.91
C ALA A 78 -10.90 -3.93 -30.11
N ASN A 79 -10.44 -3.34 -31.22
CA ASN A 79 -9.02 -3.24 -31.53
C ASN A 79 -8.32 -2.21 -30.65
N ASP A 80 -8.91 -1.03 -30.45
CA ASP A 80 -8.30 0.02 -29.63
C ASP A 80 -8.44 -0.30 -28.15
N CYS A 81 -9.57 -0.87 -27.73
CA CYS A 81 -9.71 -1.43 -26.38
C CYS A 81 -8.72 -2.56 -26.08
N LEU A 82 -8.50 -3.48 -27.03
CA LEU A 82 -7.47 -4.52 -26.87
C LEU A 82 -6.06 -3.92 -26.81
N ASN A 83 -5.78 -2.92 -27.65
CA ASN A 83 -4.47 -2.27 -27.68
C ASN A 83 -4.19 -1.52 -26.37
N GLY A 84 -5.13 -0.71 -25.90
CA GLY A 84 -5.04 0.00 -24.64
C GLY A 84 -4.85 -0.97 -23.47
N TYR A 85 -5.59 -2.09 -23.44
CA TYR A 85 -5.42 -3.12 -22.41
C TYR A 85 -4.03 -3.77 -22.46
N GLN A 86 -3.56 -4.21 -23.64
CA GLN A 86 -2.26 -4.85 -23.79
C GLN A 86 -1.07 -3.92 -23.50
N THR A 87 -1.27 -2.60 -23.63
CA THR A 87 -0.24 -1.59 -23.39
C THR A 87 -0.32 -0.97 -22.00
N GLY A 88 -1.29 -1.40 -21.17
CA GLY A 88 -1.50 -0.88 -19.81
C GLY A 88 -2.10 0.53 -19.78
N GLY A 89 -2.70 0.98 -20.89
CA GLY A 89 -3.42 2.24 -20.98
C GLY A 89 -4.91 2.13 -20.62
N LEU A 90 -5.41 0.91 -20.40
CA LEU A 90 -6.80 0.61 -20.02
C LEU A 90 -6.87 -0.42 -18.91
N ASP A 91 -7.65 -0.10 -17.88
CA ASP A 91 -8.10 -0.97 -16.81
C ASP A 91 -9.59 -1.27 -16.98
N LEU A 92 -10.02 -2.49 -16.65
CA LEU A 92 -11.42 -2.86 -16.70
C LEU A 92 -12.16 -2.28 -15.47
N VAL A 93 -13.02 -1.28 -15.65
CA VAL A 93 -13.78 -0.57 -14.61
C VAL A 93 -15.21 -1.06 -14.39
N VAL A 94 -15.83 -1.71 -15.37
CA VAL A 94 -17.06 -2.46 -15.07
C VAL A 94 -16.62 -3.75 -14.40
N SER A 95 -16.88 -3.81 -13.10
CA SER A 95 -16.78 -4.96 -12.21
C SER A 95 -16.48 -6.26 -12.98
N ALA A 96 -15.18 -6.56 -13.11
CA ALA A 96 -14.67 -7.89 -13.46
C ALA A 96 -15.29 -8.99 -12.56
N ASN A 97 -15.97 -8.56 -11.50
CA ASN A 97 -16.58 -9.34 -10.47
C ASN A 97 -18.02 -9.82 -10.71
N VAL A 98 -18.65 -9.65 -11.89
CA VAL A 98 -20.03 -10.19 -12.06
C VAL A 98 -20.13 -11.35 -13.03
N PHE A 99 -19.26 -11.48 -14.04
CA PHE A 99 -19.33 -12.60 -14.99
C PHE A 99 -18.37 -13.75 -14.62
N GLU A 100 -17.13 -13.45 -14.22
CA GLU A 100 -16.20 -14.46 -13.68
C GLU A 100 -16.57 -14.88 -12.25
N LEU A 101 -17.09 -13.98 -11.40
CA LEU A 101 -17.69 -14.43 -10.12
C LEU A 101 -19.03 -15.12 -10.31
N SER A 102 -19.76 -14.96 -11.43
CA SER A 102 -20.95 -15.80 -11.65
C SER A 102 -20.60 -17.25 -11.96
N ASN A 103 -19.44 -17.51 -12.57
CA ASN A 103 -18.95 -18.88 -12.78
C ASN A 103 -18.18 -19.40 -11.55
N ALA A 104 -17.39 -18.56 -10.87
CA ALA A 104 -16.68 -18.95 -9.63
C ALA A 104 -17.64 -19.10 -8.43
N ALA A 105 -18.60 -18.20 -8.20
CA ALA A 105 -19.59 -18.35 -7.12
C ALA A 105 -20.55 -19.53 -7.34
N LEU A 106 -20.66 -20.07 -8.56
CA LEU A 106 -21.35 -21.35 -8.80
C LEU A 106 -20.51 -22.57 -8.39
N GLU A 107 -19.20 -22.43 -8.19
CA GLU A 107 -18.30 -23.48 -7.72
C GLU A 107 -17.85 -23.31 -6.24
N ILE A 108 -17.91 -22.10 -5.69
CA ILE A 108 -17.53 -21.81 -4.29
C ILE A 108 -18.65 -22.22 -3.34
N ASP A 109 -18.33 -23.10 -2.39
CA ASP A 109 -19.23 -23.48 -1.30
C ASP A 109 -19.09 -22.50 -0.13
N PHE A 110 -19.93 -21.46 -0.11
CA PHE A 110 -20.00 -20.47 0.98
C PHE A 110 -20.54 -21.06 2.29
N GLY A 111 -21.19 -22.23 2.27
CA GLY A 111 -21.69 -22.89 3.49
C GLY A 111 -23.09 -22.44 3.95
N ASP A 112 -23.28 -22.21 5.25
CA ASP A 112 -24.57 -21.80 5.85
C ASP A 112 -24.46 -20.57 6.76
N ASP A 113 -25.58 -20.06 7.27
CA ASP A 113 -25.62 -18.92 8.20
C ASP A 113 -25.69 -19.38 9.69
N ALA A 114 -25.02 -20.48 10.04
CA ALA A 114 -24.84 -20.86 11.44
C ALA A 114 -23.62 -20.13 12.07
N GLY A 115 -23.40 -20.30 13.37
CA GLY A 115 -22.29 -19.65 14.07
C GLY A 115 -22.74 -18.56 15.05
N SER A 116 -21.78 -17.77 15.53
CA SER A 116 -22.04 -16.72 16.54
C SER A 116 -22.33 -15.36 15.93
N TRP A 117 -21.93 -15.15 14.67
CA TRP A 117 -21.93 -13.86 13.98
C TRP A 117 -22.60 -13.87 12.59
N PRO A 118 -23.60 -14.73 12.28
CA PRO A 118 -24.15 -14.74 10.93
C PRO A 118 -24.97 -13.48 10.63
N ASN A 119 -24.88 -12.97 9.40
CA ASN A 119 -25.69 -11.85 8.88
C ASN A 119 -25.44 -10.52 9.64
N ASP A 120 -24.19 -10.20 9.97
CA ASP A 120 -23.82 -8.94 10.60
C ASP A 120 -23.15 -7.91 9.65
N ASN A 121 -23.11 -8.23 8.36
CA ASN A 121 -22.56 -7.48 7.21
C ASN A 121 -21.04 -7.55 7.06
N GLU A 122 -20.37 -8.42 7.80
CA GLU A 122 -18.96 -8.75 7.65
C GLU A 122 -18.84 -10.24 7.35
N CYS A 123 -17.82 -10.69 6.59
CA CYS A 123 -17.59 -12.12 6.35
C CYS A 123 -16.69 -12.72 7.42
N ASP A 124 -17.19 -13.69 8.18
CA ASP A 124 -16.41 -14.38 9.23
C ASP A 124 -15.61 -15.60 8.75
N ASP A 125 -15.80 -16.02 7.50
CA ASP A 125 -15.19 -17.25 7.00
C ASP A 125 -13.71 -17.06 6.62
N PRO A 126 -12.76 -17.65 7.37
CA PRO A 126 -11.32 -17.42 7.15
C PRO A 126 -10.78 -18.03 5.85
N ARG A 127 -11.62 -18.69 5.04
CA ARG A 127 -11.26 -19.10 3.67
C ARG A 127 -11.17 -17.90 2.72
N PHE A 128 -11.69 -16.73 3.11
CA PHE A 128 -11.69 -15.50 2.32
C PHE A 128 -10.77 -14.42 2.92
N SER A 129 -10.46 -13.41 2.13
CA SER A 129 -9.63 -12.25 2.50
C SER A 129 -10.12 -10.99 1.77
N GLY A 130 -9.93 -9.80 2.37
CA GLY A 130 -10.26 -8.50 1.77
C GLY A 130 -11.16 -7.60 2.65
N PRO A 131 -11.46 -6.37 2.21
CA PRO A 131 -12.18 -5.34 2.98
C PRO A 131 -13.65 -5.68 3.36
N GLY A 132 -14.17 -6.83 2.94
CA GLY A 132 -15.46 -7.33 3.41
C GLY A 132 -15.39 -8.37 4.54
N MET A 133 -14.20 -8.68 5.05
CA MET A 133 -14.00 -9.61 6.19
C MET A 133 -14.34 -8.96 7.52
N ALA A 134 -14.68 -9.79 8.52
CA ALA A 134 -14.84 -9.34 9.91
C ALA A 134 -13.53 -8.76 10.45
N GLN A 135 -13.66 -7.64 11.17
CA GLN A 135 -12.50 -6.98 11.80
C GLN A 135 -12.05 -7.67 13.11
N SER A 136 -12.82 -8.65 13.56
CA SER A 136 -12.51 -9.43 14.76
C SER A 136 -11.67 -10.66 14.44
N ASP A 137 -11.13 -11.32 15.46
CA ASP A 137 -10.35 -12.56 15.27
C ASP A 137 -11.19 -13.61 14.50
N LEU A 138 -10.77 -13.93 13.27
CA LEU A 138 -11.40 -14.99 12.49
C LEU A 138 -11.09 -16.35 13.12
N LEU A 139 -12.12 -17.16 13.35
CA LEU A 139 -11.97 -18.47 14.02
C LEU A 139 -12.14 -19.61 13.02
N ASP A 140 -11.37 -20.68 13.19
CA ASP A 140 -11.57 -21.95 12.46
C ASP A 140 -13.01 -22.49 12.60
N SER A 141 -13.71 -22.11 13.67
CA SER A 141 -15.11 -22.51 13.89
C SER A 141 -16.09 -21.85 12.94
N ASP A 142 -15.68 -20.80 12.23
CA ASP A 142 -16.53 -20.01 11.33
C ASP A 142 -16.27 -20.36 9.84
N ILE A 143 -15.43 -21.38 9.57
CA ILE A 143 -15.26 -21.95 8.23
C ILE A 143 -16.59 -22.53 7.73
N GLY A 144 -17.06 -22.04 6.58
CA GLY A 144 -18.35 -22.45 5.99
C GLY A 144 -19.56 -21.91 6.74
N HIS A 145 -19.36 -20.85 7.53
CA HIS A 145 -20.41 -20.13 8.22
C HIS A 145 -20.46 -18.68 7.73
N ASP A 146 -21.56 -18.02 8.05
CA ASP A 146 -21.83 -16.65 7.59
C ASP A 146 -21.86 -16.50 6.04
N ALA A 147 -22.44 -17.52 5.40
CA ALA A 147 -22.47 -17.65 3.95
C ALA A 147 -23.08 -16.45 3.22
N SER A 148 -24.14 -15.84 3.77
CA SER A 148 -24.84 -14.73 3.12
C SER A 148 -23.98 -13.47 2.99
N ASP A 149 -23.19 -13.14 4.01
CA ASP A 149 -22.34 -11.95 4.00
C ASP A 149 -21.07 -12.20 3.20
N CYS A 150 -20.46 -13.39 3.35
CA CYS A 150 -19.34 -13.80 2.51
C CYS A 150 -19.69 -13.85 1.01
N GLU A 151 -20.85 -14.41 0.63
CA GLU A 151 -21.29 -14.44 -0.77
C GLU A 151 -21.52 -13.01 -1.30
N THR A 152 -22.13 -12.15 -0.48
CA THR A 152 -22.41 -10.75 -0.84
C THR A 152 -21.12 -9.95 -1.00
N ALA A 153 -20.19 -10.06 -0.05
CA ALA A 153 -18.89 -9.40 -0.11
C ALA A 153 -18.06 -9.91 -1.28
N PHE A 154 -18.10 -11.22 -1.57
CA PHE A 154 -17.38 -11.82 -2.69
C PHE A 154 -17.94 -11.29 -4.02
N LYS A 155 -19.26 -11.34 -4.23
CA LYS A 155 -19.91 -10.79 -5.44
C LYS A 155 -19.68 -9.29 -5.62
N ALA A 156 -19.54 -8.56 -4.53
CA ALA A 156 -19.20 -7.14 -4.53
C ALA A 156 -17.71 -6.89 -4.81
N GLY A 157 -16.88 -7.93 -4.88
CA GLY A 157 -15.43 -7.80 -5.06
C GLY A 157 -14.67 -7.36 -3.82
N ARG A 158 -15.34 -7.30 -2.67
CA ARG A 158 -14.76 -6.87 -1.40
C ARG A 158 -13.98 -7.96 -0.69
N ILE A 159 -14.16 -9.22 -1.08
CA ILE A 159 -13.35 -10.34 -0.61
C ILE A 159 -13.05 -11.30 -1.76
N SER A 160 -11.93 -12.03 -1.65
CA SER A 160 -11.50 -13.09 -2.56
C SER A 160 -11.21 -14.37 -1.78
N LEU A 161 -11.38 -15.53 -2.40
CA LEU A 161 -10.89 -16.78 -1.82
C LEU A 161 -9.37 -16.72 -1.71
N ILE A 162 -8.87 -17.07 -0.54
CA ILE A 162 -7.45 -17.32 -0.37
C ILE A 162 -7.14 -18.58 -1.19
N GLU A 163 -6.34 -18.47 -2.26
CA GLU A 163 -5.92 -19.63 -3.06
C GLU A 163 -5.01 -20.54 -2.21
N THR A 164 -5.64 -21.37 -1.38
CA THR A 164 -5.01 -22.59 -0.91
C THR A 164 -5.05 -23.57 -2.07
N ALA A 165 -3.89 -23.88 -2.65
CA ALA A 165 -3.77 -24.97 -3.60
C ALA A 165 -4.23 -26.28 -2.93
N GLY A 166 -5.52 -26.60 -3.09
CA GLY A 166 -6.21 -27.85 -2.80
C GLY A 166 -5.98 -28.45 -1.41
N ALA A 167 -6.96 -28.33 -0.52
CA ALA A 167 -7.05 -29.23 0.63
C ALA A 167 -8.50 -29.64 0.97
N LEU A 168 -8.83 -30.88 0.60
CA LEU A 168 -9.62 -31.80 1.43
C LEU A 168 -8.79 -33.11 1.54
N PRO A 169 -8.90 -33.90 2.62
CA PRO A 169 -7.99 -33.93 3.75
C PRO A 169 -7.14 -35.21 3.79
N ASP A 170 -5.95 -35.16 4.40
CA ASP A 170 -5.39 -36.34 5.08
C ASP A 170 -4.54 -35.94 6.28
N GLY A 171 -4.93 -36.46 7.43
CA GLY A 171 -4.28 -36.22 8.71
C GLY A 171 -3.06 -37.10 8.88
N SER A 172 -1.90 -36.48 9.05
CA SER A 172 -0.69 -36.99 9.70
C SER A 172 0.27 -35.80 9.75
N GLY A 173 0.48 -35.14 10.89
CA GLY A 173 1.32 -35.66 11.96
C GLY A 173 2.72 -35.04 11.82
N ASP A 174 2.97 -34.04 12.66
CA ASP A 174 4.27 -33.48 13.05
C ASP A 174 5.11 -32.73 11.99
N GLY A 175 5.03 -31.40 12.05
CA GLY A 175 5.98 -30.46 11.44
C GLY A 175 5.27 -29.18 11.02
N ALA A 176 5.57 -28.06 11.66
CA ALA A 176 4.95 -26.75 11.42
C ALA A 176 4.70 -26.47 9.92
N PRO A 177 3.49 -26.05 9.51
CA PRO A 177 3.25 -25.74 8.11
C PRO A 177 4.03 -24.48 7.78
N ALA A 178 4.93 -24.58 6.80
CA ALA A 178 5.45 -23.42 6.11
C ALA A 178 4.24 -22.68 5.51
N THR A 179 4.00 -21.48 6.01
CA THR A 179 2.97 -20.57 5.53
C THR A 179 3.11 -20.42 4.02
N SER A 180 2.06 -20.77 3.30
CA SER A 180 1.99 -20.72 1.85
C SER A 180 1.96 -19.25 1.42
N GLY A 181 3.12 -18.71 1.09
CA GLY A 181 3.23 -17.32 0.66
C GLY A 181 2.58 -17.05 -0.70
N PHE A 182 2.09 -15.82 -0.87
CA PHE A 182 1.54 -15.31 -2.12
C PHE A 182 2.66 -15.14 -3.15
N ILE A 183 2.67 -15.97 -4.21
CA ILE A 183 3.68 -15.90 -5.28
C ILE A 183 3.01 -15.50 -6.59
N PHE A 184 3.47 -14.40 -7.21
CA PHE A 184 2.98 -13.93 -8.50
C PHE A 184 4.14 -13.44 -9.38
N ASN A 185 4.18 -13.82 -10.66
CA ASN A 185 5.28 -13.50 -11.58
C ASN A 185 6.69 -13.79 -11.01
N GLU A 186 6.86 -14.93 -10.32
CA GLU A 186 8.10 -15.36 -9.65
C GLU A 186 8.53 -14.47 -8.46
N ILE A 187 7.70 -13.50 -8.06
CA ILE A 187 7.90 -12.65 -6.89
C ILE A 187 7.14 -13.26 -5.73
N ASP A 188 7.83 -13.44 -4.61
CA ASP A 188 7.27 -13.91 -3.35
C ASP A 188 6.88 -12.71 -2.49
N PHE A 189 5.57 -12.45 -2.41
CA PHE A 189 4.96 -11.38 -1.64
C PHE A 189 4.79 -11.74 -0.16
N GLY A 190 4.94 -13.01 0.22
CA GLY A 190 4.90 -13.42 1.62
C GLY A 190 3.50 -13.76 2.13
N THR A 191 3.19 -13.37 3.36
CA THR A 191 1.90 -13.61 4.05
C THR A 191 1.25 -12.27 4.41
N ASP A 192 0.07 -12.30 5.02
CA ASP A 192 -0.56 -11.15 5.67
C ASP A 192 -0.43 -11.28 7.20
N GLU A 193 0.80 -11.22 7.72
CA GLU A 193 1.10 -11.38 9.15
C GLU A 193 1.80 -10.14 9.72
N GLY A 194 1.05 -9.23 10.33
CA GLY A 194 1.61 -8.00 10.91
C GLY A 194 0.54 -7.09 11.51
N GLU A 195 0.95 -5.93 12.02
CA GLU A 195 0.03 -4.89 12.52
C GLU A 195 -0.50 -4.01 11.38
N TRP A 196 0.29 -3.86 10.31
CA TRP A 196 0.04 -2.94 9.21
C TRP A 196 -0.53 -3.60 7.95
N VAL A 197 -0.91 -4.87 8.06
CA VAL A 197 -1.51 -5.63 6.94
C VAL A 197 -2.95 -5.19 6.65
N PHE A 198 -3.35 -5.18 5.38
CA PHE A 198 -4.71 -4.85 4.93
C PHE A 198 -5.14 -3.39 5.16
N ASP A 199 -4.21 -2.44 5.07
CA ASP A 199 -4.49 -1.02 5.24
C ASP A 199 -4.53 -0.22 3.92
N ASP A 200 -4.53 -0.93 2.79
CA ASP A 200 -4.49 -0.41 1.41
C ASP A 200 -3.14 0.25 1.04
N GLU A 201 -2.11 0.15 1.88
CA GLU A 201 -0.74 0.53 1.60
C GLU A 201 0.16 -0.72 1.46
N CYS A 202 1.24 -0.66 0.69
CA CYS A 202 2.24 -1.72 0.66
C CYS A 202 3.36 -1.40 1.65
N ASP A 203 3.50 -2.22 2.70
CA ASP A 203 4.55 -2.02 3.72
C ASP A 203 5.90 -2.63 3.36
N ASP A 204 5.95 -3.48 2.33
CA ASP A 204 7.15 -4.24 2.01
C ASP A 204 8.22 -3.35 1.33
N PRO A 205 9.37 -3.06 1.99
CA PRO A 205 10.37 -2.12 1.47
C PRO A 205 11.08 -2.57 0.19
N ARG A 206 10.87 -3.83 -0.23
CA ARG A 206 11.35 -4.35 -1.52
C ARG A 206 10.63 -3.70 -2.69
N PHE A 207 9.48 -3.07 -2.47
CA PHE A 207 8.69 -2.36 -3.46
C PHE A 207 8.92 -0.84 -3.39
N ILE A 208 8.52 -0.16 -4.46
CA ILE A 208 8.53 1.30 -4.57
C ILE A 208 7.43 1.75 -5.53
N GLY A 209 6.75 2.85 -5.22
CA GLY A 209 5.72 3.43 -6.08
C GLY A 209 4.63 4.15 -5.31
N GLU A 210 3.51 4.39 -5.99
CA GLU A 210 2.29 4.97 -5.41
C GLU A 210 1.55 3.91 -4.59
N GLY A 211 1.11 4.26 -3.38
CA GLY A 211 0.49 3.33 -2.44
C GLY A 211 1.48 2.56 -1.56
N MET A 212 2.78 2.90 -1.55
CA MET A 212 3.68 2.43 -0.50
C MET A 212 3.33 3.11 0.83
N ALA A 213 3.49 2.38 1.93
CA ALA A 213 3.33 2.94 3.26
C ALA A 213 4.30 4.11 3.48
N GLY A 214 3.84 5.11 4.24
CA GLY A 214 4.62 6.32 4.50
C GLY A 214 5.88 6.09 5.33
N ILE A 215 5.91 5.01 6.12
CA ILE A 215 7.06 4.56 6.90
C ILE A 215 7.26 3.08 6.58
N LEU A 216 8.45 2.72 6.11
CA LEU A 216 8.78 1.35 5.73
C LEU A 216 9.76 0.74 6.73
N SER A 217 9.59 -0.55 7.02
CA SER A 217 10.48 -1.30 7.91
C SER A 217 10.87 -2.63 7.30
N ASP A 218 12.12 -3.05 7.50
CA ASP A 218 12.59 -4.37 7.09
C ASP A 218 11.84 -5.51 7.80
N ASP A 219 11.21 -5.24 8.95
CA ASP A 219 10.39 -6.21 9.66
C ASP A 219 9.13 -6.58 8.86
N ASP A 220 8.65 -5.70 7.98
CA ASP A 220 7.42 -5.86 7.18
C ASP A 220 7.67 -6.52 5.81
N ILE A 221 8.93 -6.89 5.53
CA ILE A 221 9.25 -7.72 4.37
C ILE A 221 8.42 -9.01 4.39
N LYS A 222 7.64 -9.22 3.33
CA LYS A 222 6.80 -10.40 3.12
C LYS A 222 5.68 -10.55 4.15
N ARG A 223 5.23 -9.45 4.74
CA ARG A 223 4.18 -9.48 5.78
C ARG A 223 2.87 -8.86 5.36
N ASP A 224 2.86 -8.03 4.34
CA ASP A 224 1.68 -7.37 3.81
C ASP A 224 1.49 -7.76 2.33
N ALA A 225 1.16 -9.02 2.11
CA ALA A 225 1.21 -9.61 0.79
C ALA A 225 0.02 -9.21 -0.09
N SER A 226 -1.17 -9.07 0.49
CA SER A 226 -2.40 -8.76 -0.24
C SER A 226 -2.38 -7.35 -0.84
N ASP A 227 -1.93 -6.35 -0.09
CA ASP A 227 -1.90 -4.96 -0.55
C ASP A 227 -0.74 -4.73 -1.52
N CYS A 228 0.47 -5.21 -1.18
CA CYS A 228 1.60 -5.20 -2.10
C CYS A 228 1.32 -5.94 -3.42
N LEU A 229 0.64 -7.09 -3.40
CA LEU A 229 0.27 -7.81 -4.63
C LEU A 229 -0.73 -7.03 -5.47
N SER A 230 -1.72 -6.40 -4.83
CA SER A 230 -2.76 -5.63 -5.50
C SER A 230 -2.17 -4.39 -6.17
N LEU A 231 -1.34 -3.63 -5.43
CA LEU A 231 -0.64 -2.46 -5.95
C LEU A 231 0.41 -2.82 -7.01
N TYR A 232 1.03 -4.01 -6.93
CA TYR A 232 1.95 -4.48 -7.96
C TYR A 232 1.22 -4.85 -9.26
N LYS A 233 0.04 -5.47 -9.15
CA LYS A 233 -0.79 -5.83 -10.32
C LYS A 233 -1.35 -4.60 -11.03
N SER A 234 -1.67 -3.53 -10.30
CA SER A 234 -2.10 -2.26 -10.88
C SER A 234 -0.94 -1.44 -11.46
N GLY A 235 0.30 -1.84 -11.20
CA GLY A 235 1.50 -1.11 -11.61
C GLY A 235 1.76 0.15 -10.77
N ALA A 236 0.99 0.38 -9.72
CA ALA A 236 1.19 1.48 -8.77
C ALA A 236 2.53 1.31 -8.03
N VAL A 237 2.88 0.07 -7.66
CA VAL A 237 4.21 -0.28 -7.13
C VAL A 237 4.94 -1.27 -8.02
N ARG A 238 6.26 -1.27 -7.93
CA ARG A 238 7.16 -2.22 -8.60
C ARG A 238 8.28 -2.65 -7.67
N LEU A 239 8.97 -3.75 -7.99
CA LEU A 239 10.18 -4.11 -7.27
C LEU A 239 11.25 -3.02 -7.43
N ARG A 240 11.93 -2.75 -6.33
CA ARG A 240 13.10 -1.88 -6.26
C ARG A 240 14.24 -2.48 -7.08
N GLY A 241 14.84 -1.65 -7.93
CA GLY A 241 16.05 -1.90 -8.68
C GLY A 241 17.30 -1.36 -7.98
N PRO A 242 18.49 -1.69 -8.48
CA PRO A 242 19.76 -1.27 -7.87
C PRO A 242 20.03 0.25 -7.97
N ASP A 243 19.31 0.96 -8.83
CA ASP A 243 19.42 2.40 -9.01
C ASP A 243 18.30 3.18 -8.27
N ASP A 244 17.41 2.48 -7.57
CA ASP A 244 16.31 3.08 -6.82
C ASP A 244 16.75 3.47 -5.40
N PRO A 245 16.14 4.51 -4.82
CA PRO A 245 16.72 5.26 -3.70
C PRO A 245 16.72 4.59 -2.32
N GLU A 246 16.92 3.28 -2.12
CA GLU A 246 16.66 2.58 -0.82
C GLU A 246 15.27 2.93 -0.19
N ALA A 247 14.67 2.02 0.57
CA ALA A 247 13.48 2.42 1.33
C ALA A 247 14.01 3.43 2.33
N GLU A 248 13.55 4.68 2.29
CA GLU A 248 14.03 5.68 3.24
C GLU A 248 13.61 5.22 4.62
N ASP A 249 14.54 4.54 5.30
CA ASP A 249 14.60 4.52 6.75
C ASP A 249 14.64 6.00 7.12
N GLU A 250 13.53 6.53 7.63
CA GLU A 250 13.41 7.91 8.07
C GLU A 250 14.37 8.16 9.24
N GLY A 251 15.64 8.31 8.90
CA GLY A 251 16.36 9.50 9.22
C GLY A 251 16.84 10.13 7.92
N VAL A 252 16.14 11.18 7.44
CA VAL A 252 16.73 12.50 7.16
C VAL A 252 15.85 13.30 6.17
N PHE A 253 15.20 14.34 6.69
CA PHE A 253 14.84 15.53 5.93
C PHE A 253 16.12 16.23 5.43
N ASP A 254 16.68 15.84 4.28
CA ASP A 254 17.75 16.60 3.63
C ASP A 254 17.68 16.46 2.10
N ASP A 255 16.82 17.26 1.46
CA ASP A 255 17.04 17.61 0.04
C ASP A 255 16.30 18.88 -0.45
N VAL A 256 15.78 19.71 0.47
CA VAL A 256 15.18 21.02 0.11
C VAL A 256 15.94 22.24 0.66
N PHE A 257 17.07 22.05 1.34
CA PHE A 257 17.75 23.17 2.02
C PHE A 257 19.12 23.56 1.47
N ASP A 258 19.57 22.99 0.35
CA ASP A 258 20.94 23.22 -0.13
C ASP A 258 21.11 24.48 -1.04
N GLU A 259 20.02 25.17 -1.41
CA GLU A 259 20.13 26.45 -2.15
C GLU A 259 19.94 27.71 -1.27
N MET A 260 19.67 27.56 0.03
CA MET A 260 19.58 28.68 1.00
C MET A 260 20.75 28.73 2.01
N LEU A 261 21.81 27.92 1.82
CA LEU A 261 22.97 27.85 2.72
C LEU A 261 24.29 28.36 2.13
N LEU A 262 24.26 29.23 1.12
CA LEU A 262 25.41 30.09 0.79
C LEU A 262 25.09 31.56 1.05
N GLY A 263 24.55 31.87 2.23
CA GLY A 263 24.15 33.25 2.52
C GLY A 263 23.83 33.58 3.96
N SER A 264 24.87 33.67 4.79
CA SER A 264 24.93 34.41 6.06
C SER A 264 24.60 33.60 7.32
N GLY A 265 25.60 33.49 8.17
CA GLY A 265 25.58 32.69 9.39
C GLY A 265 24.43 33.03 10.33
N ASN A 266 23.84 31.97 10.91
CA ASN A 266 22.95 32.10 12.02
C ASN A 266 23.16 30.91 12.97
N SER A 267 23.62 31.25 14.18
CA SER A 267 23.84 30.41 15.36
C SER A 267 22.51 29.89 15.93
N ALA A 268 21.71 29.15 15.15
CA ALA A 268 20.33 28.80 15.53
C ALA A 268 19.85 27.42 15.05
N LEU A 269 20.77 26.47 14.77
CA LEU A 269 20.43 25.09 14.36
C LEU A 269 20.65 24.02 15.44
N TYR A 270 21.24 24.40 16.58
CA TYR A 270 21.34 23.54 17.75
C TYR A 270 20.68 24.29 18.90
N ASP A 271 19.89 23.62 19.74
CA ASP A 271 19.41 24.22 20.99
C ASP A 271 20.61 24.79 21.78
N ASP A 272 20.41 25.81 22.61
CA ASP A 272 21.49 26.29 23.47
C ASP A 272 21.93 25.14 24.41
N PRO A 273 23.25 24.93 24.63
CA PRO A 273 23.69 23.91 25.57
C PRO A 273 23.01 24.11 26.94
N PRO A 274 22.72 23.02 27.68
CA PRO A 274 22.25 23.12 29.05
C PRO A 274 23.05 24.16 29.85
N ALA A 275 22.33 25.09 30.48
CA ALA A 275 22.95 26.25 31.15
C ALA A 275 23.82 25.83 32.35
N ASP A 276 23.56 24.64 32.91
CA ASP A 276 24.32 23.97 33.95
C ASP A 276 25.31 22.92 33.42
N GLY A 277 25.53 22.88 32.11
CA GLY A 277 26.48 22.01 31.44
C GLY A 277 27.94 22.24 31.83
N VAL A 278 28.79 21.30 31.45
CA VAL A 278 30.22 21.29 31.72
C VAL A 278 30.90 22.35 30.84
N ILE A 279 31.40 23.40 31.48
CA ILE A 279 32.09 24.50 30.79
C ILE A 279 33.60 24.41 31.00
N PHE A 280 34.36 24.40 29.92
CA PHE A 280 35.82 24.45 29.94
C PHE A 280 36.36 25.42 28.90
N ASN A 281 37.26 26.31 29.32
CA ASN A 281 37.85 27.36 28.47
C ASN A 281 36.84 28.22 27.67
N GLY A 282 35.63 28.39 28.22
CA GLY A 282 34.57 29.20 27.60
C GLY A 282 33.72 28.46 26.55
N VAL A 283 34.00 27.17 26.32
CA VAL A 283 33.14 26.27 25.53
C VAL A 283 32.24 25.51 26.50
N ASN A 284 30.94 25.43 26.19
CA ASN A 284 29.98 24.60 26.92
C ASN A 284 29.84 23.26 26.19
N PHE A 285 30.28 22.19 26.85
CA PHE A 285 30.24 20.81 26.35
C PHE A 285 28.91 20.13 26.67
N GLY A 286 28.04 20.76 27.47
CA GLY A 286 26.71 20.24 27.79
C GLY A 286 26.69 19.29 28.98
N ASP A 287 25.84 18.27 28.96
CA ASP A 287 25.72 17.23 29.99
C ASP A 287 26.00 15.83 29.42
N ASN A 288 25.72 14.77 30.19
CA ASN A 288 25.90 13.37 29.80
C ASN A 288 24.54 12.62 29.78
N SER A 289 23.48 13.26 29.28
CA SER A 289 22.12 12.72 29.41
C SER A 289 21.66 11.82 28.25
N SER A 290 22.42 11.74 27.15
CA SER A 290 22.11 10.81 26.05
C SER A 290 22.49 9.37 26.41
N GLU A 291 21.97 8.42 25.64
CA GLU A 291 22.33 7.00 25.78
C GLU A 291 23.75 6.68 25.31
N TRP A 292 24.30 7.54 24.45
CA TRP A 292 25.66 7.46 23.90
C TRP A 292 26.70 8.15 24.78
N ALA A 293 26.26 8.91 25.79
CA ALA A 293 27.17 9.57 26.71
C ALA A 293 28.13 8.62 27.46
N ASN A 294 29.40 9.00 27.59
CA ASN A 294 30.44 8.24 28.30
C ASN A 294 30.83 6.90 27.64
N ASP A 295 30.70 6.76 26.33
CA ASP A 295 31.08 5.55 25.61
C ASP A 295 32.55 5.54 25.13
N GLY A 296 33.24 6.67 25.30
CA GLY A 296 34.64 6.90 24.95
C GLY A 296 34.86 7.67 23.66
N GLU A 297 33.81 8.06 22.95
CA GLU A 297 33.84 8.89 21.75
C GLU A 297 33.03 10.17 21.98
N CYS A 298 33.29 11.24 21.21
CA CYS A 298 32.50 12.47 21.31
C CYS A 298 31.35 12.46 20.30
N ASP A 299 30.11 12.46 20.80
CA ASP A 299 28.88 12.41 20.00
C ASP A 299 28.28 13.79 19.69
N ASP A 300 29.06 14.85 19.87
CA ASP A 300 28.59 16.22 19.65
C ASP A 300 28.98 16.73 18.25
N PRO A 301 28.00 16.95 17.34
CA PRO A 301 28.25 17.36 15.96
C PRO A 301 28.88 18.76 15.82
N ARG A 302 28.96 19.55 16.90
CA ARG A 302 29.64 20.85 16.88
C ARG A 302 31.15 20.70 16.85
N PHE A 303 31.69 19.54 17.19
CA PHE A 303 33.13 19.27 17.18
C PHE A 303 33.54 18.50 15.92
N LYS A 304 34.84 18.46 15.65
CA LYS A 304 35.47 17.63 14.61
C LYS A 304 36.87 17.23 15.05
N GLY A 305 37.32 16.02 14.70
CA GLY A 305 38.69 15.56 14.94
C GLY A 305 38.80 14.09 15.40
N GLU A 306 40.01 13.67 15.79
CA GLU A 306 40.33 12.26 16.13
C GLU A 306 39.59 11.71 17.36
N GLY A 307 38.98 12.56 18.19
CA GLY A 307 38.19 12.12 19.34
C GLY A 307 36.69 12.16 19.15
N GLN A 308 36.22 12.37 17.92
CA GLN A 308 34.81 12.30 17.53
C GLN A 308 34.45 10.84 17.21
N THR A 309 33.19 10.46 17.44
CA THR A 309 32.72 9.15 16.95
C THR A 309 32.88 9.02 15.43
N ASP A 310 33.22 7.81 14.97
CA ASP A 310 33.21 7.48 13.54
C ASP A 310 31.78 7.16 13.04
N SER A 311 30.81 7.09 13.95
CA SER A 311 29.40 6.81 13.67
C SER A 311 28.62 8.06 13.25
N MET A 312 27.39 7.87 12.78
CA MET A 312 26.55 8.97 12.32
C MET A 312 26.16 9.87 13.49
N LEU A 313 26.59 11.13 13.44
CA LEU A 313 26.26 12.11 14.46
C LEU A 313 24.86 12.66 14.27
N LEU A 314 24.03 12.54 15.29
CA LEU A 314 22.69 13.12 15.30
C LEU A 314 22.71 14.50 15.97
N ALA A 315 21.91 15.43 15.44
CA ALA A 315 21.74 16.75 16.07
C ALA A 315 21.13 16.66 17.48
N SER A 316 20.38 15.59 17.77
CA SER A 316 19.78 15.31 19.07
C SER A 316 20.81 14.93 20.14
N ASP A 317 22.00 14.50 19.76
CA ASP A 317 23.08 14.13 20.70
C ASP A 317 24.04 15.29 20.97
N ALA A 318 23.86 16.42 20.28
CA ALA A 318 24.57 17.65 20.59
C ALA A 318 24.42 18.00 22.07
N TYR A 319 25.53 18.36 22.72
CA TYR A 319 25.58 18.72 24.14
C TYR A 319 25.27 17.60 25.13
N HIS A 320 25.14 16.35 24.71
CA HIS A 320 24.71 15.28 25.62
C HIS A 320 25.77 14.23 25.90
N ASP A 321 27.01 14.48 25.47
CA ASP A 321 28.19 13.68 25.78
C ASP A 321 29.39 14.54 26.22
N ALA A 322 29.18 15.30 27.30
CA ALA A 322 30.11 16.33 27.72
C ALA A 322 31.45 15.80 28.24
N ASP A 323 31.47 14.64 28.91
CA ASP A 323 32.70 14.11 29.52
C ASP A 323 33.70 13.60 28.47
N ASP A 324 33.26 12.90 27.43
CA ASP A 324 34.13 12.37 26.38
C ASP A 324 34.55 13.47 25.41
N CYS A 325 33.61 14.34 24.99
CA CYS A 325 33.95 15.54 24.22
C CYS A 325 34.95 16.45 24.95
N LEU A 326 34.81 16.63 26.27
CA LEU A 326 35.77 17.41 27.05
C LEU A 326 37.13 16.70 27.18
N ALA A 327 37.12 15.37 27.33
CA ALA A 327 38.35 14.58 27.42
C ALA A 327 39.14 14.69 26.12
N ALA A 328 38.51 14.41 24.98
CA ALA A 328 39.11 14.49 23.66
C ALA A 328 39.58 15.92 23.31
N TRP A 329 38.81 16.95 23.69
CA TRP A 329 39.23 18.36 23.55
C TRP A 329 40.51 18.68 24.35
N LYS A 330 40.62 18.21 25.59
CA LYS A 330 41.81 18.45 26.43
C LYS A 330 43.05 17.75 25.89
N GLU A 331 42.87 16.63 25.21
CA GLU A 331 43.93 15.89 24.54
C GLU A 331 44.34 16.51 23.19
N GLY A 332 43.56 17.49 22.72
CA GLY A 332 43.77 18.18 21.44
C GLY A 332 43.27 17.37 20.24
N GLY A 333 42.43 16.36 20.48
CA GLY A 333 41.80 15.54 19.45
C GLY A 333 40.54 16.16 18.85
N LEU A 334 40.01 17.25 19.41
CA LEU A 334 38.82 17.94 18.92
C LEU A 334 39.03 19.45 18.74
N GLU A 335 38.40 20.00 17.71
CA GLU A 335 38.19 21.43 17.48
C GLU A 335 36.72 21.70 17.12
N LEU A 336 36.27 22.96 17.20
CA LEU A 336 34.90 23.31 16.76
C LEU A 336 34.82 23.25 15.23
N ALA A 337 33.74 22.67 14.72
CA ALA A 337 33.38 22.76 13.31
C ALA A 337 33.07 24.23 12.96
N ASP A 338 33.47 24.65 11.75
CA ASP A 338 33.30 26.04 11.26
C ASP A 338 31.98 26.20 10.51
#